data_AF-A0A398B3D8-F1
#
_entry.id   AF-A0A398B3D8-F1
#
_cell.length_a   1.000
_cell.length_b   1.000
_cell.length_c   1.000
_cell.angle_alpha   90.00
_cell.angle_beta   90.00
_cell.angle_gamma   90.00
#
_symmetry.space_group_name_H-M   'P 1'
#
loop_
_entity.id
_entity.type
_entity.pdbx_description
1 polymer ?
#
loop_
_entity_poly.entity_id
_entity_poly.type
_entity_poly.pdbx_seq_one_letter_code
_entity_poly.pdbx_strand_id
1 'polypeptide(L)'
;MELIFIRHGQGEHTLDLPASLQLMDPGLTKDGVSQAKSLQTQFTLAESDIVIVSPIRRTLQTAYIWSNDINCKKIVSPLVSPRMFPQNPKWKTLPCDRILNKKVIKGAYPTFTIDEGLPEELWSSGINTMPEQEFNVLAESFLEWCRSQSVERIYVVSHDGTITSYRQFISGKRLTRKDFPKETGWFKQLC
;
A
#
# COMPACT_ATOMS: atom_id res chain seq x y z
N MET A 1 16.38 5.33 -9.71
CA MET A 1 15.38 5.73 -8.69
C MET A 1 15.27 4.61 -7.66
N GLU A 2 15.08 4.91 -6.38
CA GLU A 2 14.76 3.90 -5.37
C GLU A 2 13.25 3.77 -5.20
N LEU A 3 12.73 2.54 -5.23
CA LEU A 3 11.34 2.23 -4.92
C LEU A 3 11.30 1.41 -3.62
N ILE A 4 10.72 1.98 -2.56
CA ILE A 4 10.70 1.39 -1.23
C ILE A 4 9.26 1.03 -0.87
N PHE A 5 8.96 -0.26 -0.83
CA PHE A 5 7.68 -0.78 -0.37
C PHE A 5 7.68 -0.94 1.15
N ILE A 6 6.66 -0.43 1.83
CA ILE A 6 6.50 -0.47 3.29
C ILE A 6 5.13 -1.06 3.61
N ARG A 7 5.08 -2.11 4.43
CA ARG A 7 3.81 -2.62 4.95
C ARG A 7 3.26 -1.65 6.00
N HIS A 8 1.94 -1.47 6.05
CA HIS A 8 1.31 -0.69 7.12
C HIS A 8 1.73 -1.18 8.53
N GLY A 9 1.59 -0.30 9.53
CA GLY A 9 1.72 -0.70 10.93
C GLY A 9 0.63 -1.68 11.36
N GLN A 10 0.77 -2.28 12.54
CA GLN A 10 -0.19 -3.24 13.08
C GLN A 10 -1.61 -2.67 13.03
N GLY A 11 -2.51 -3.39 12.35
CA GLY A 11 -3.90 -3.00 12.22
C GLY A 11 -4.80 -3.83 13.11
N GLU A 12 -5.97 -3.32 13.47
CA GLU A 12 -6.94 -4.03 14.31
C GLU A 12 -7.31 -5.42 13.75
N HIS A 13 -7.35 -5.55 12.42
CA HIS A 13 -7.60 -6.83 11.74
C HIS A 13 -6.54 -7.93 11.96
N THR A 14 -5.39 -7.64 12.57
CA THR A 14 -4.35 -8.65 12.84
C THR A 14 -4.39 -9.18 14.28
N LEU A 15 -5.26 -8.68 15.15
CA LEU A 15 -5.24 -9.00 16.59
C LEU A 15 -5.92 -10.33 16.94
N ASP A 16 -6.98 -10.72 16.23
CA ASP A 16 -7.80 -11.89 16.58
C ASP A 16 -8.21 -12.67 15.31
N LEU A 17 -7.21 -13.27 14.67
CA LEU A 17 -7.41 -13.99 13.42
C LEU A 17 -8.11 -15.35 13.67
N PRO A 18 -9.09 -15.74 12.83
CA PRO A 18 -9.51 -15.08 11.59
C PRO A 18 -10.69 -14.09 11.77
N ALA A 19 -11.27 -13.98 12.96
CA ALA A 19 -12.49 -13.18 13.19
C ALA A 19 -12.29 -11.70 12.86
N SER A 20 -11.13 -11.14 13.24
CA SER A 20 -10.77 -9.74 13.00
C SER A 20 -10.65 -9.37 11.52
N LEU A 21 -10.59 -10.35 10.60
CA LEU A 21 -10.60 -10.09 9.15
C LEU A 21 -11.97 -9.59 8.64
N GLN A 22 -13.04 -9.78 9.42
CA GLN A 22 -14.38 -9.29 9.08
C GLN A 22 -14.62 -7.83 9.52
N LEU A 23 -13.67 -7.23 10.23
CA LEU A 23 -13.75 -5.81 10.59
C LEU A 23 -13.80 -4.95 9.32
N MET A 24 -14.79 -4.06 9.26
CA MET A 24 -14.88 -3.07 8.20
C MET A 24 -13.90 -1.94 8.48
N ASP A 25 -13.08 -1.61 7.49
CA ASP A 25 -12.17 -0.46 7.51
C ASP A 25 -11.31 -0.34 8.79
N PRO A 26 -10.57 -1.40 9.17
CA PRO A 26 -9.80 -1.45 10.41
C PRO A 26 -8.69 -0.40 10.41
N GLY A 27 -8.54 0.28 11.54
CA GLY A 27 -7.48 1.24 11.81
C GLY A 27 -6.19 0.58 12.29
N LEU A 28 -5.21 1.43 12.60
CA LEU A 28 -4.01 1.05 13.34
C LEU A 28 -4.33 0.85 14.82
N THR A 29 -3.66 -0.12 15.43
CA THR A 29 -3.62 -0.27 16.89
C THR A 29 -2.71 0.80 17.51
N LYS A 30 -2.64 0.86 18.86
CA LYS A 30 -1.64 1.69 19.55
C LYS A 30 -0.20 1.34 19.16
N ASP A 31 0.07 0.06 18.98
CA ASP A 31 1.37 -0.43 18.51
C ASP A 31 1.60 -0.03 17.05
N GLY A 32 0.58 -0.14 16.20
CA GLY A 32 0.64 0.32 14.80
C GLY A 32 0.92 1.81 14.67
N VAL A 33 0.32 2.65 15.53
CA VAL A 33 0.63 4.09 15.60
C VAL A 33 2.09 4.32 16.01
N SER A 34 2.58 3.59 17.01
CA SER A 34 3.97 3.70 17.45
C SER A 34 4.94 3.27 16.35
N GLN A 35 4.65 2.18 15.64
CA GLN A 35 5.41 1.71 14.48
C GLN A 35 5.43 2.77 13.35
N ALA A 36 4.28 3.39 13.04
CA ALA A 36 4.20 4.43 12.03
C ALA A 36 5.04 5.66 12.39
N LYS A 37 5.08 6.06 13.68
CA LYS A 37 5.97 7.14 14.15
C LYS A 37 7.45 6.78 13.96
N SER A 38 7.82 5.55 14.30
CA SER A 38 9.19 5.05 14.15
C SER A 38 9.66 4.93 12.68
N LEU A 39 8.77 5.07 11.69
CA LEU A 39 9.20 5.17 10.29
C LEU A 39 10.03 6.44 10.04
N GLN A 40 9.81 7.53 10.79
CA GLN A 40 10.59 8.77 10.64
C GLN A 40 12.07 8.57 10.96
N THR A 41 12.39 7.66 11.88
CA THR A 41 13.79 7.35 12.23
C THR A 41 14.44 6.40 11.22
N GLN A 42 13.64 5.60 10.51
CA GLN A 42 14.12 4.68 9.48
C GLN A 42 14.26 5.36 8.11
N PHE A 43 13.33 6.27 7.80
CA PHE A 43 13.21 6.94 6.53
C PHE A 43 12.89 8.41 6.73
N THR A 44 13.92 9.23 6.62
CA THR A 44 13.78 10.69 6.57
C THR A 44 13.26 11.11 5.19
N LEU A 45 11.97 11.44 5.14
CA LEU A 45 11.34 11.97 3.94
C LEU A 45 11.88 13.37 3.62
N ALA A 46 12.19 13.61 2.36
CA ALA A 46 12.49 14.91 1.78
C ALA A 46 11.27 15.44 1.02
N GLU A 47 11.21 16.75 0.77
CA GLU A 47 10.13 17.37 -0.02
C GLU A 47 10.06 16.83 -1.46
N SER A 48 11.21 16.41 -2.01
CA SER A 48 11.31 15.82 -3.35
C SER A 48 10.81 14.38 -3.45
N ASP A 49 10.56 13.70 -2.31
CA ASP A 49 10.09 12.32 -2.32
C ASP A 49 8.61 12.24 -2.70
N ILE A 50 8.20 11.07 -3.20
CA ILE A 50 6.78 10.75 -3.44
C ILE A 50 6.38 9.58 -2.54
N VAL A 51 5.25 9.72 -1.85
CA VAL A 51 4.63 8.64 -1.06
C VAL A 51 3.33 8.21 -1.73
N ILE A 52 3.31 6.98 -2.23
CA ILE A 52 2.13 6.35 -2.81
C ILE A 52 1.48 5.47 -1.74
N VAL A 53 0.19 5.65 -1.52
CA VAL A 53 -0.52 5.08 -0.39
C VAL A 53 -1.72 4.28 -0.85
N SER A 54 -1.85 3.08 -0.31
CA SER A 54 -3.03 2.25 -0.50
C SER A 54 -4.28 2.90 0.10
N PRO A 55 -5.46 2.83 -0.55
CA PRO A 55 -6.68 3.50 -0.12
C PRO A 55 -7.41 2.72 1.00
N ILE A 56 -6.69 2.24 2.00
CA ILE A 56 -7.22 1.52 3.18
C ILE A 56 -6.84 2.32 4.43
N ARG A 57 -7.72 2.40 5.45
CA ARG A 57 -7.47 3.25 6.63
C ARG A 57 -6.10 3.02 7.28
N ARG A 58 -5.72 1.77 7.54
CA ARG A 58 -4.43 1.46 8.18
C ARG A 58 -3.20 1.93 7.39
N THR A 59 -3.23 1.88 6.06
CA THR A 59 -2.12 2.38 5.21
C THR A 59 -2.14 3.90 5.15
N LEU A 60 -3.33 4.52 5.05
CA LEU A 60 -3.49 5.98 5.10
C LEU A 60 -3.00 6.55 6.43
N GLN A 61 -3.39 5.95 7.57
CA GLN A 61 -2.92 6.34 8.89
C GLN A 61 -1.40 6.17 9.03
N THR A 62 -0.85 5.04 8.53
CA THR A 62 0.61 4.81 8.56
C THR A 62 1.36 5.93 7.84
N ALA A 63 0.95 6.23 6.60
CA ALA A 63 1.58 7.28 5.80
C ALA A 63 1.35 8.69 6.39
N TYR A 64 0.16 8.96 6.93
CA TYR A 64 -0.20 10.26 7.48
C TYR A 64 0.62 10.58 8.73
N ILE A 65 0.73 9.61 9.65
CA ILE A 65 1.56 9.75 10.86
C ILE A 65 3.03 9.91 10.49
N TRP A 66 3.54 9.07 9.57
CA TRP A 66 4.94 9.09 9.18
C TRP A 66 5.33 10.40 8.49
N SER A 67 4.51 10.89 7.57
CA SER A 67 4.76 12.11 6.79
C SER A 67 4.20 13.39 7.43
N ASN A 68 3.90 13.36 8.72
CA ASN A 68 3.41 14.52 9.45
C ASN A 68 4.43 15.66 9.38
N ASP A 69 3.96 16.87 9.07
CA ASP A 69 4.78 18.09 8.89
C ASP A 69 5.83 18.04 7.77
N ILE A 70 5.76 17.06 6.86
CA ILE A 70 6.66 16.95 5.71
C ILE A 70 5.90 17.27 4.41
N ASN A 71 6.37 18.25 3.66
CA ASN A 71 5.72 18.71 2.41
C ASN A 71 6.15 17.88 1.18
N CYS A 72 6.12 16.55 1.30
CA CYS A 72 6.33 15.65 0.17
C CYS A 72 5.01 15.32 -0.55
N LYS A 73 5.09 14.89 -1.81
CA LYS A 73 3.91 14.55 -2.60
C LYS A 73 3.31 13.23 -2.09
N LYS A 74 2.02 13.24 -1.74
CA LYS A 74 1.30 12.06 -1.21
C LYS A 74 0.15 11.71 -2.16
N ILE A 75 0.18 10.52 -2.74
CA ILE A 75 -0.77 10.08 -3.77
C ILE A 75 -1.44 8.79 -3.29
N VAL A 76 -2.77 8.77 -3.28
CA VAL A 76 -3.55 7.58 -2.96
C VAL A 76 -3.93 6.88 -4.26
N SER A 77 -3.57 5.60 -4.39
CA SER A 77 -3.80 4.85 -5.62
C SER A 77 -4.25 3.41 -5.35
N PRO A 78 -5.31 2.91 -6.03
CA PRO A 78 -5.76 1.53 -5.92
C PRO A 78 -4.75 0.51 -6.48
N LEU A 79 -3.74 0.95 -7.24
CA LEU A 79 -2.67 0.06 -7.73
C LEU A 79 -1.82 -0.54 -6.61
N VAL A 80 -1.86 0.06 -5.42
CA VAL A 80 -1.18 -0.45 -4.23
C VAL A 80 -2.18 -0.89 -3.16
N SER A 81 -3.44 -1.15 -3.55
CA SER A 81 -4.50 -1.76 -2.72
C SER A 81 -4.17 -3.20 -2.30
N PRO A 82 -4.85 -3.80 -1.30
CA PRO A 82 -4.58 -5.16 -0.86
C PRO A 82 -4.66 -6.15 -2.02
N ARG A 83 -3.76 -7.14 -1.99
CA ARG A 83 -3.70 -8.23 -2.96
C ARG A 83 -3.55 -9.57 -2.25
N MET A 84 -4.40 -10.54 -2.59
CA MET A 84 -4.24 -11.89 -2.09
C MET A 84 -2.95 -12.49 -2.64
N PHE A 85 -2.21 -13.21 -1.79
CA PHE A 85 -0.99 -13.87 -2.22
C PHE A 85 -0.85 -15.25 -1.54
N PRO A 86 -0.58 -16.34 -2.30
CA PRO A 86 -0.68 -16.41 -3.76
C PRO A 86 -2.14 -16.16 -4.22
N GLN A 87 -2.32 -15.86 -5.51
CA GLN A 87 -3.66 -15.68 -6.08
C GLN A 87 -4.45 -16.99 -6.08
N ASN A 88 -5.75 -16.87 -5.80
CA ASN A 88 -6.69 -17.98 -5.89
C ASN A 88 -8.05 -17.43 -6.37
N PRO A 89 -8.54 -17.86 -7.55
CA PRO A 89 -9.77 -17.31 -8.15
C PRO A 89 -11.04 -17.64 -7.36
N LYS A 90 -10.98 -18.58 -6.40
CA LYS A 90 -12.12 -18.93 -5.53
C LYS A 90 -12.24 -18.00 -4.32
N TRP A 91 -11.20 -17.22 -4.03
CA TRP A 91 -11.21 -16.33 -2.88
C TRP A 91 -11.89 -15.00 -3.23
N LYS A 92 -12.36 -14.32 -2.18
CA LYS A 92 -13.06 -13.04 -2.29
C LYS A 92 -12.37 -12.02 -1.39
N THR A 93 -12.43 -10.75 -1.80
CA THR A 93 -12.01 -9.61 -0.97
C THR A 93 -12.72 -9.64 0.37
N LEU A 94 -11.92 -9.68 1.45
CA LEU A 94 -12.44 -9.65 2.82
C LEU A 94 -12.88 -8.23 3.21
N PRO A 95 -13.80 -8.08 4.17
CA PRO A 95 -14.27 -6.76 4.63
C PRO A 95 -13.14 -5.79 5.01
N CYS A 96 -12.07 -6.30 5.64
CA CYS A 96 -10.91 -5.51 6.06
C CYS A 96 -10.09 -4.91 4.91
N ASP A 97 -10.28 -5.42 3.69
CA ASP A 97 -9.52 -5.03 2.50
C ASP A 97 -10.35 -4.23 1.48
N ARG A 98 -11.56 -3.82 1.86
CA ARG A 98 -12.39 -2.96 1.02
C ARG A 98 -11.80 -1.55 0.95
N ILE A 99 -11.71 -1.04 -0.27
CA ILE A 99 -11.20 0.30 -0.56
C ILE A 99 -12.12 1.36 0.06
N LEU A 100 -11.51 2.37 0.67
CA LEU A 100 -12.23 3.53 1.19
C LEU A 100 -12.73 4.43 0.07
N ASN A 101 -13.91 5.02 0.29
CA ASN A 101 -14.47 5.99 -0.65
C ASN A 101 -13.57 7.23 -0.78
N LYS A 102 -13.34 7.70 -2.02
CA LYS A 102 -12.53 8.88 -2.32
C LYS A 102 -12.92 10.12 -1.51
N LYS A 103 -14.21 10.38 -1.28
CA LYS A 103 -14.69 11.53 -0.48
C LYS A 103 -14.27 11.40 0.99
N VAL A 104 -14.33 10.20 1.55
CA VAL A 104 -13.89 9.93 2.93
C VAL A 104 -12.38 10.16 3.04
N ILE A 105 -11.60 9.69 2.07
CA ILE A 105 -10.15 9.88 2.04
C ILE A 105 -9.81 11.38 1.95
N LYS A 106 -10.40 12.12 1.00
CA LYS A 106 -10.17 13.57 0.85
C LYS A 106 -10.54 14.36 2.10
N GLY A 107 -11.62 13.97 2.80
CA GLY A 107 -12.04 14.63 4.03
C GLY A 107 -11.13 14.36 5.22
N ALA A 108 -10.66 13.12 5.38
CA ALA A 108 -9.82 12.71 6.52
C ALA A 108 -8.33 13.00 6.33
N TYR A 109 -7.85 13.07 5.07
CA TYR A 109 -6.44 13.23 4.71
C TYR A 109 -6.28 14.33 3.65
N PRO A 110 -6.54 15.61 3.98
CA PRO A 110 -6.59 16.70 3.00
C PRO A 110 -5.25 17.00 2.32
N THR A 111 -4.13 16.57 2.92
CA THR A 111 -2.78 16.69 2.34
C THR A 111 -2.47 15.60 1.31
N PHE A 112 -3.37 14.63 1.13
CA PHE A 112 -3.20 13.54 0.17
C PHE A 112 -3.98 13.85 -1.10
N THR A 113 -3.37 13.56 -2.24
CA THR A 113 -4.00 13.64 -3.55
C THR A 113 -4.51 12.27 -3.98
N ILE A 114 -5.63 12.25 -4.70
CA ILE A 114 -6.18 11.01 -5.28
C ILE A 114 -5.61 10.84 -6.68
N ASP A 115 -5.26 9.60 -7.04
CA ASP A 115 -4.94 9.22 -8.41
C ASP A 115 -6.21 9.14 -9.26
N GLU A 116 -6.60 10.28 -9.84
CA GLU A 116 -7.80 10.41 -10.69
C GLU A 116 -7.57 9.90 -12.12
N GLY A 117 -6.35 9.50 -12.48
CA GLY A 117 -6.02 8.98 -13.82
C GLY A 117 -6.42 7.51 -14.03
N LEU A 118 -6.93 6.84 -13.00
CA LEU A 118 -7.26 5.43 -13.01
C LEU A 118 -8.75 5.16 -13.17
N PRO A 119 -9.14 4.06 -13.86
CA PRO A 119 -10.54 3.66 -13.99
C PRO A 119 -11.26 3.54 -12.65
N GLU A 120 -12.53 3.93 -12.60
CA GLU A 120 -13.34 3.87 -11.38
C GLU A 120 -13.51 2.43 -10.89
N GLU A 121 -13.46 1.45 -11.79
CA GLU A 121 -13.51 0.03 -11.48
C GLU A 121 -12.36 -0.41 -10.56
N LEU A 122 -11.17 0.19 -10.70
CA LEU A 122 -10.05 -0.07 -9.78
C LEU A 122 -10.31 0.54 -8.40
N TRP A 123 -11.02 1.66 -8.32
CA TRP A 123 -11.44 2.26 -7.07
C TRP A 123 -12.56 1.48 -6.37
N SER A 124 -13.45 0.83 -7.13
CA SER A 124 -14.53 0.02 -6.56
C SER A 124 -14.10 -1.40 -6.20
N SER A 125 -13.28 -2.04 -7.04
CA SER A 125 -12.98 -3.48 -6.96
C SER A 125 -11.57 -3.76 -6.47
N GLY A 126 -10.65 -2.81 -6.64
CA GLY A 126 -9.24 -2.97 -6.29
C GLY A 126 -8.53 -4.05 -7.11
N ILE A 127 -7.35 -4.45 -6.63
CA ILE A 127 -6.52 -5.50 -7.27
C ILE A 127 -6.54 -6.82 -6.48
N ASN A 128 -7.45 -6.97 -5.50
CA ASN A 128 -7.30 -7.98 -4.47
C ASN A 128 -7.33 -9.42 -5.03
N THR A 129 -8.36 -9.69 -5.83
CA THR A 129 -8.61 -10.97 -6.50
C THR A 129 -8.31 -10.92 -8.00
N MET A 130 -7.65 -9.85 -8.47
CA MET A 130 -7.36 -9.66 -9.89
C MET A 130 -6.45 -10.79 -10.41
N PRO A 131 -6.72 -11.39 -11.58
CA PRO A 131 -5.85 -12.40 -12.18
C PRO A 131 -4.40 -11.92 -12.32
N GLU A 132 -3.44 -12.85 -12.26
CA GLU A 132 -2.02 -12.51 -12.27
C GLU A 132 -1.61 -11.80 -13.57
N GLN A 133 -2.15 -12.21 -14.72
CA GLN A 133 -1.87 -11.58 -16.01
C GLN A 133 -2.35 -10.12 -16.05
N GLU A 134 -3.56 -9.84 -15.56
CA GLU A 134 -4.11 -8.48 -15.49
C GLU A 134 -3.32 -7.61 -14.50
N PHE A 135 -2.98 -8.15 -13.34
CA PHE A 135 -2.13 -7.46 -12.37
C PHE A 135 -0.76 -7.12 -12.96
N ASN A 136 -0.14 -8.02 -13.73
CA ASN A 136 1.17 -7.78 -14.32
C ASN A 136 1.17 -6.60 -15.31
N VAL A 137 0.09 -6.42 -16.08
CA VAL A 137 -0.07 -5.25 -16.96
C VAL A 137 -0.12 -3.96 -16.14
N LEU A 138 -0.95 -3.94 -15.09
CA LEU A 138 -1.03 -2.76 -14.20
C LEU A 138 0.26 -2.51 -13.43
N ALA A 139 0.97 -3.58 -13.05
CA ALA A 139 2.24 -3.49 -12.35
C ALA A 139 3.31 -2.85 -13.23
N GLU A 140 3.39 -3.22 -14.52
CA GLU A 140 4.31 -2.59 -15.46
C GLU A 140 3.98 -1.10 -15.62
N SER A 141 2.71 -0.75 -15.89
CA SER A 141 2.31 0.66 -16.03
C SER A 141 2.57 1.48 -14.76
N PHE A 142 2.36 0.91 -13.58
CA PHE A 142 2.70 1.54 -12.32
C PHE A 142 4.20 1.82 -12.20
N LEU A 143 5.05 0.86 -12.56
CA LEU A 143 6.51 0.99 -12.48
C LEU A 143 7.05 1.97 -13.53
N GLU A 144 6.50 1.98 -14.74
CA GLU A 144 6.80 2.99 -15.76
C GLU A 144 6.43 4.38 -15.28
N TRP A 145 5.25 4.55 -14.66
CA TRP A 145 4.84 5.80 -14.06
C TRP A 145 5.80 6.23 -12.94
N CYS A 146 6.25 5.29 -12.09
CA CYS A 146 7.23 5.60 -11.04
C CYS A 146 8.53 6.12 -11.65
N ARG A 147 9.08 5.43 -12.66
CA ARG A 147 10.32 5.82 -13.35
C ARG A 147 10.21 7.20 -14.01
N SER A 148 9.03 7.58 -14.50
CA SER A 148 8.81 8.86 -15.18
C SER A 148 8.73 10.06 -14.24
N GLN A 149 8.63 9.87 -12.92
CA GLN A 149 8.52 10.99 -11.97
C GLN A 149 9.82 11.79 -11.80
N SER A 150 10.96 11.30 -12.28
CA SER A 150 12.28 11.95 -12.15
C SER A 150 12.67 12.34 -10.71
N VAL A 151 12.20 11.57 -9.72
CA VAL A 151 12.58 11.70 -8.30
C VAL A 151 13.60 10.65 -7.90
N GLU A 152 14.37 10.94 -6.85
CA GLU A 152 15.35 9.98 -6.34
C GLU A 152 14.66 8.77 -5.69
N ARG A 153 13.61 9.01 -4.90
CA ARG A 153 12.94 7.97 -4.10
C ARG A 153 11.43 8.08 -4.16
N ILE A 154 10.80 6.91 -4.27
CA ILE A 154 9.36 6.71 -4.14
C ILE A 154 9.12 5.69 -3.05
N TYR A 155 8.24 6.03 -2.12
CA TYR A 155 7.80 5.15 -1.04
C TYR A 155 6.39 4.65 -1.32
N VAL A 156 6.15 3.36 -1.13
CA VAL A 156 4.86 2.71 -1.38
C VAL A 156 4.34 2.07 -0.09
N VAL A 157 3.35 2.69 0.55
CA VAL A 157 2.73 2.17 1.78
C VAL A 157 1.55 1.25 1.42
N SER A 158 1.73 -0.05 1.63
CA SER A 158 0.83 -1.09 1.12
C SER A 158 0.71 -2.29 2.08
N HIS A 159 0.42 -3.47 1.53
CA HIS A 159 0.04 -4.70 2.23
C HIS A 159 1.00 -5.83 1.87
N ASP A 160 1.13 -6.82 2.75
CA ASP A 160 2.07 -7.94 2.57
C ASP A 160 1.97 -8.65 1.21
N GLY A 161 0.75 -9.00 0.78
CA GLY A 161 0.52 -9.69 -0.49
C GLY A 161 0.79 -8.81 -1.70
N THR A 162 0.43 -7.53 -1.67
CA THR A 162 0.72 -6.56 -2.74
C THR A 162 2.22 -6.33 -2.90
N ILE A 163 2.92 -6.11 -1.79
CA ILE A 163 4.37 -5.93 -1.78
C ILE A 163 5.05 -7.18 -2.32
N THR A 164 4.60 -8.36 -1.90
CA THR A 164 5.14 -9.63 -2.40
C THR A 164 4.84 -9.85 -3.88
N SER A 165 3.66 -9.47 -4.37
CA SER A 165 3.32 -9.51 -5.79
C SER A 165 4.21 -8.61 -6.63
N TYR A 166 4.44 -7.36 -6.23
CA TYR A 166 5.38 -6.48 -6.93
C TYR A 166 6.82 -7.02 -6.89
N ARG A 167 7.27 -7.54 -5.74
CA ARG A 167 8.61 -8.15 -5.63
C ARG A 167 8.78 -9.35 -6.55
N GLN A 168 7.77 -10.23 -6.63
CA GLN A 168 7.78 -11.37 -7.54
C GLN A 168 7.80 -10.91 -9.00
N PHE A 169 6.98 -9.92 -9.36
CA PHE A 169 6.94 -9.33 -10.70
C PHE A 169 8.30 -8.74 -11.11
N ILE A 170 8.90 -7.90 -10.27
CA ILE A 170 10.14 -7.19 -10.57
C ILE A 170 11.35 -8.15 -10.62
N SER A 171 11.42 -9.09 -9.69
CA SER A 171 12.59 -9.98 -9.58
C SER A 171 12.51 -11.23 -10.46
N GLY A 172 11.32 -11.58 -10.98
CA GLY A 172 11.04 -12.85 -11.63
C GLY A 172 11.14 -14.07 -10.70
N LYS A 173 11.41 -13.87 -9.40
CA LYS A 173 11.57 -14.96 -8.43
C LYS A 173 10.23 -15.35 -7.85
N ARG A 174 10.00 -16.66 -7.72
CA ARG A 174 8.83 -17.19 -7.02
C ARG A 174 8.95 -16.93 -5.52
N LEU A 175 7.99 -16.21 -4.95
CA LEU A 175 7.91 -15.92 -3.52
C LEU A 175 6.73 -16.66 -2.87
N THR A 176 6.72 -16.71 -1.55
CA THR A 176 5.71 -17.37 -0.73
C THR A 176 5.25 -16.46 0.40
N ARG A 177 4.24 -16.90 1.17
CA ARG A 177 3.82 -16.17 2.39
C ARG A 177 4.93 -16.05 3.46
N LYS A 178 5.96 -16.88 3.41
CA LYS A 178 7.11 -16.79 4.32
C LYS A 178 7.98 -15.56 4.03
N ASP A 179 7.83 -14.98 2.83
CA ASP A 179 8.58 -13.81 2.37
C ASP A 179 7.86 -12.50 2.67
N PHE A 180 6.70 -12.54 3.34
CA PHE A 180 5.92 -11.36 3.66
C PHE A 180 6.69 -10.41 4.59
N PRO A 181 6.63 -9.08 4.35
CA PRO A 181 7.12 -8.12 5.32
C PRO A 181 6.29 -8.21 6.60
N LYS A 182 6.95 -8.07 7.76
CA LYS A 182 6.26 -7.79 9.03
C LYS A 182 5.68 -6.38 9.02
N GLU A 183 4.93 -6.00 10.04
CA GLU A 183 4.36 -4.66 10.21
C GLU A 183 5.47 -3.61 10.13
N THR A 184 5.29 -2.55 9.33
CA THR A 184 6.34 -1.57 8.96
C THR A 184 7.63 -2.14 8.37
N GLY A 185 7.66 -3.45 8.09
CA GLY A 185 8.71 -4.09 7.32
C GLY A 185 8.67 -3.61 5.87
N TRP A 186 9.84 -3.56 5.25
CA TRP A 186 10.01 -2.92 3.95
C TRP A 186 10.95 -3.68 3.03
N PHE A 187 10.84 -3.38 1.74
CA PHE A 187 11.73 -3.87 0.70
C PHE A 187 12.10 -2.73 -0.25
N LYS A 188 13.39 -2.60 -0.51
CA LYS A 188 13.92 -1.65 -1.50
C LYS A 188 14.17 -2.37 -2.82
N GLN A 189 13.76 -1.73 -3.90
CA GLN A 189 14.09 -2.09 -5.27
C GLN A 189 14.82 -0.91 -5.93
N LEU A 190 15.89 -1.21 -6.67
CA LEU A 190 16.51 -0.25 -7.57
C LEU A 190 15.82 -0.36 -8.94
N CYS A 191 15.32 0.78 -9.43
CA CYS A 191 14.62 0.91 -10.70
C CYS A 191 15.28 1.97 -11.58
#